data_AF-A0A7Y0W491-F1
#
_entry.id   AF-A0A7Y0W491-F1
#
_cell.length_a   1.000
_cell.length_b   1.000
_cell.length_c   1.000
_cell.angle_alpha   90.00
_cell.angle_beta   90.00
_cell.angle_gamma   90.00
#
_symmetry.space_group_name_H-M   'P 1'
#
loop_
_entity.id
_entity.type
_entity.pdbx_description
1 polymer ?
#
loop_
_entity_poly.entity_id
_entity_poly.type
_entity_poly.pdbx_seq_one_letter_code
_entity_poly.pdbx_strand_id
1 'polypeptide(L)'
;MAELIEGLDGPRTAQQELFYDLDDARAVIGWSVVELTAMAANGRTPDEAVALMKMCALLAAQQEKLGVYAEEVKAQRIVRAEA
;
A
#
# COMPACT_ATOMS: atom_id res chain seq x y z
N MET A 1 29.97 -16.67 3.17
CA MET A 1 29.15 -15.48 3.52
C MET A 1 29.02 -14.49 2.36
N ALA A 2 30.01 -14.39 1.46
CA ALA A 2 29.90 -13.57 0.23
C ALA A 2 28.90 -14.15 -0.81
N GLU A 3 28.80 -15.48 -0.92
CA GLU A 3 27.88 -16.14 -1.88
C GLU A 3 26.38 -16.01 -1.54
N LEU A 4 26.02 -15.50 -0.35
CA LEU A 4 24.63 -15.26 0.04
C LEU A 4 24.12 -13.87 -0.38
N ILE A 5 24.99 -13.03 -0.94
CA ILE A 5 24.71 -11.64 -1.33
C ILE A 5 24.70 -11.48 -2.86
N GLU A 6 25.01 -12.54 -3.62
CA GLU A 6 24.86 -12.53 -5.08
C GLU A 6 23.41 -12.88 -5.46
N GLY A 7 22.57 -11.85 -5.51
CA GLY A 7 21.15 -11.98 -5.85
C GLY A 7 20.30 -10.78 -5.44
N LEU A 8 20.86 -9.86 -4.66
CA LEU A 8 20.18 -8.64 -4.22
C LEU A 8 20.22 -7.50 -5.25
N ASP A 9 21.12 -7.58 -6.24
CA ASP A 9 21.33 -6.54 -7.27
C ASP A 9 20.78 -6.91 -8.66
N GLY A 10 20.05 -8.03 -8.78
CA GLY A 10 19.36 -8.42 -10.02
C GLY A 10 18.06 -7.63 -10.23
N PRO A 11 17.59 -7.45 -11.49
CA PRO A 11 16.29 -6.86 -11.74
C PRO A 11 15.21 -7.67 -11.02
N ARG A 12 14.24 -6.98 -10.41
CA ARG A 12 13.12 -7.63 -9.72
C ARG A 12 12.39 -8.54 -10.70
N THR A 13 11.97 -9.71 -10.24
CA THR A 13 11.06 -10.54 -11.02
C THR A 13 9.70 -9.84 -11.13
N ALA A 14 8.90 -10.13 -12.16
CA ALA A 14 7.54 -9.59 -12.29
C ALA A 14 6.69 -9.82 -11.03
N GLN A 15 6.91 -10.93 -10.34
CA GLN A 15 6.27 -11.27 -9.07
C GLN A 15 6.73 -10.35 -7.92
N GLN A 16 8.03 -10.05 -7.83
CA GLN A 16 8.56 -9.11 -6.85
C GLN A 16 8.08 -7.69 -7.15
N GLU A 17 8.05 -7.27 -8.41
CA GLU A 17 7.50 -5.99 -8.83
C GLU A 17 6.04 -5.85 -8.41
N LEU A 18 5.20 -6.85 -8.67
CA LEU A 18 3.80 -6.82 -8.21
C LEU A 18 3.69 -6.70 -6.69
N PHE A 19 4.52 -7.42 -5.93
CA PHE A 19 4.52 -7.29 -4.47
C PHE A 19 4.88 -5.87 -4.03
N TYR A 20 5.95 -5.29 -4.58
CA TYR A 20 6.38 -3.94 -4.22
C TYR A 20 5.40 -2.86 -4.69
N ASP A 21 4.79 -2.99 -5.87
CA ASP A 21 3.76 -2.07 -6.35
C ASP A 21 2.56 -2.04 -5.38
N LEU A 22 2.14 -3.21 -4.88
CA LEU A 22 1.07 -3.32 -3.89
C LEU A 22 1.48 -2.72 -2.54
N ASP A 23 2.72 -2.95 -2.09
CA ASP A 23 3.21 -2.41 -0.82
C ASP A 23 3.40 -0.88 -0.87
N ASP A 24 3.96 -0.36 -1.96
CA ASP A 24 4.12 1.07 -2.22
C ASP A 24 2.76 1.76 -2.28
N ALA A 25 1.78 1.17 -2.98
CA ALA A 25 0.41 1.71 -3.03
C ALA A 25 -0.22 1.76 -1.63
N ARG A 26 0.00 0.75 -0.78
CA ARG A 26 -0.47 0.77 0.61
C ARG A 26 0.20 1.86 1.44
N ALA A 27 1.50 2.07 1.26
CA ALA A 27 2.24 3.12 1.95
C ALA A 27 1.71 4.51 1.58
N VAL A 28 1.48 4.76 0.29
CA VAL A 28 0.90 6.02 -0.22
C VAL A 28 -0.50 6.25 0.35
N ILE A 29 -1.34 5.22 0.39
CA ILE A 29 -2.67 5.31 1.01
C ILE A 29 -2.56 5.61 2.50
N GLY A 30 -1.65 4.94 3.22
CA GLY A 30 -1.41 5.18 4.64
C GLY A 30 -1.02 6.62 4.93
N TRP A 31 -0.09 7.16 4.15
CA TRP A 31 0.30 8.57 4.25
C TRP A 31 -0.89 9.51 3.96
N SER A 32 -1.67 9.21 2.91
CA SER A 32 -2.86 10.00 2.54
C SER A 32 -3.90 10.03 3.67
N VAL A 33 -4.13 8.90 4.36
CA VAL A 33 -5.04 8.84 5.52
C VAL A 33 -4.55 9.73 6.66
N VAL A 34 -3.26 9.73 6.95
CA VAL A 34 -2.67 10.59 8.00
C VAL A 34 -2.89 12.07 7.67
N GLU A 35 -2.57 12.49 6.45
CA GLU A 35 -2.75 13.88 6.02
C GLU A 35 -4.22 14.31 6.03
N LEU A 36 -5.12 13.51 5.46
CA LEU A 36 -6.56 13.83 5.45
C LEU A 36 -7.16 13.90 6.86
N THR A 37 -6.68 13.06 7.78
CA THR A 37 -7.08 13.11 9.20
C THR A 37 -6.59 14.39 9.87
N ALA A 38 -5.34 14.80 9.61
CA ALA A 38 -4.81 16.06 10.10
C ALA A 38 -5.57 17.28 9.54
N MET A 39 -5.98 17.23 8.26
CA MET A 39 -6.82 18.25 7.64
C MET A 39 -8.23 18.33 8.25
N ALA A 40 -8.82 17.18 8.62
CA ALA A 40 -10.12 17.14 9.29
C ALA A 40 -10.06 17.75 10.70
N ALA A 41 -8.92 17.59 11.40
CA ALA A 41 -8.72 18.13 12.74
C ALA A 41 -8.48 19.66 12.77
N ASN A 42 -7.86 20.24 11.73
CA ASN A 42 -7.32 21.60 11.75
C ASN A 42 -8.22 22.72 11.16
N GLY A 43 -9.55 22.59 11.27
CA GLY A 43 -10.43 23.77 11.13
C GLY A 43 -11.29 23.85 9.87
N ARG A 44 -11.83 22.71 9.44
CA ARG A 44 -12.93 22.69 8.48
C ARG A 44 -14.29 22.77 9.16
N THR A 45 -15.34 23.07 8.39
CA THR A 45 -16.72 22.96 8.87
C THR A 45 -17.02 21.52 9.33
N PRO A 46 -17.99 21.29 10.23
CA PRO A 46 -18.32 19.93 10.69
C PRO A 46 -18.63 18.95 9.55
N ASP A 47 -19.33 19.40 8.51
CA ASP A 47 -19.70 18.56 7.37
C ASP A 47 -18.48 18.13 6.54
N GLU A 48 -17.52 19.03 6.35
CA GLU A 48 -16.27 18.73 5.65
C GLU A 48 -15.38 17.78 6.46
N ALA A 49 -15.31 17.94 7.79
CA ALA A 49 -14.59 17.02 8.65
C ALA A 49 -15.21 15.60 8.57
N VAL A 50 -16.54 15.50 8.59
CA VAL A 50 -17.26 14.23 8.39
C VAL A 50 -16.97 13.62 7.02
N ALA A 51 -16.96 14.43 5.96
CA ALA A 51 -16.66 13.96 4.61
C ALA A 51 -15.22 13.42 4.50
N LEU A 52 -14.23 14.13 5.06
CA LEU A 52 -12.84 13.67 5.09
C LEU A 52 -12.68 12.37 5.89
N MET A 53 -13.32 12.25 7.04
CA MET A 53 -13.27 11.01 7.84
C MET A 53 -13.89 9.82 7.10
N LYS A 54 -14.97 10.02 6.32
CA LYS A 54 -15.53 8.99 5.45
C LYS A 54 -14.54 8.57 4.35
N MET A 55 -13.82 9.51 3.76
CA MET A 55 -12.77 9.20 2.78
C MET A 55 -11.64 8.40 3.42
N CYS A 56 -11.17 8.79 4.62
CA CYS A 56 -10.16 8.04 5.37
C CYS A 56 -10.60 6.59 5.61
N ALA A 57 -11.86 6.36 6.00
CA ALA A 57 -12.38 5.01 6.23
C ALA A 57 -12.38 4.16 4.94
N LEU A 58 -12.78 4.73 3.80
CA LEU A 58 -12.76 4.04 2.51
C LEU A 58 -11.32 3.71 2.07
N LEU A 59 -10.39 4.65 2.26
CA LEU A 59 -8.98 4.47 1.96
C LEU A 59 -8.34 3.39 2.84
N ALA A 60 -8.62 3.40 4.15
CA ALA A 60 -8.15 2.36 5.07
C ALA A 60 -8.62 0.95 4.65
N ALA A 61 -9.88 0.82 4.22
CA ALA A 61 -10.40 -0.44 3.71
C ALA A 61 -9.67 -0.90 2.42
N GLN A 62 -9.32 0.03 1.52
CA GLN A 62 -8.50 -0.32 0.35
C GLN A 62 -7.08 -0.70 0.74
N GLN A 63 -6.48 0.00 1.70
CA GLN A 63 -5.14 -0.29 2.21
C GLN A 63 -5.03 -1.71 2.79
N GLU A 64 -6.05 -2.13 3.55
CA GLU A 64 -6.15 -3.49 4.09
C GLU A 64 -6.27 -4.52 2.97
N LYS A 65 -7.16 -4.29 2.02
CA LYS A 65 -7.38 -5.18 0.87
C LYS A 65 -6.11 -5.38 0.04
N LEU A 66 -5.38 -4.30 -0.25
CA LEU A 66 -4.10 -4.38 -0.94
C LEU A 66 -3.06 -5.17 -0.12
N GLY A 67 -3.12 -5.11 1.21
CA GLY A 67 -2.27 -5.89 2.08
C GLY A 67 -2.51 -7.38 2.00
N VAL A 68 -3.78 -7.78 1.95
CA VAL A 68 -4.16 -9.17 1.69
C VAL A 68 -3.59 -9.63 0.36
N TYR A 69 -3.71 -8.83 -0.70
CA TYR A 69 -3.15 -9.19 -2.01
C TYR A 69 -1.62 -9.26 -2.01
N ALA A 70 -0.93 -8.36 -1.33
CA ALA A 70 0.52 -8.43 -1.19
C ALA A 70 0.95 -9.74 -0.49
N GLU A 71 0.26 -10.16 0.58
CA GLU A 71 0.52 -11.44 1.24
C GLU A 71 0.17 -12.64 0.36
N GLU A 72 -0.86 -12.56 -0.48
CA GLU A 72 -1.19 -13.59 -1.46
C GLU A 72 -0.14 -13.71 -2.57
N VAL A 73 0.40 -12.59 -3.06
CA VAL A 73 1.52 -12.55 -4.02
C VAL A 73 2.79 -13.15 -3.40
N LYS A 74 3.10 -12.77 -2.16
CA LYS A 74 4.22 -13.34 -1.39
C LYS A 74 4.06 -14.85 -1.19
N ALA A 75 2.84 -15.32 -0.92
CA ALA A 75 2.50 -16.73 -0.78
C ALA A 75 2.32 -17.47 -2.13
N GLN A 76 2.59 -16.83 -3.27
CA GLN A 76 2.43 -17.39 -4.62
C GLN A 76 1.00 -17.86 -4.94
N ARG A 77 -0.02 -17.33 -4.26
CA ARG A 77 -1.44 -17.58 -4.56
C ARG A 77 -1.94 -16.70 -5.71
N ILE A 78 -1.39 -15.50 -5.84
CA ILE A 78 -1.50 -14.66 -7.04
C ILE A 78 -0.14 -14.71 -7.73
N VAL A 79 -0.11 -15.04 -9.02
CA VAL A 79 1.13 -15.15 -9.80
C VAL A 79 1.06 -14.21 -10.99
N ARG A 80 2.08 -13.36 -11.14
CA ARG A 80 2.30 -12.52 -12.31
C ARG A 80 3.35 -13.18 -13.19
N ALA A 81 2.92 -13.63 -14.36
CA ALA A 81 3.80 -14.35 -15.30
C ALA A 81 4.85 -13.42 -15.91
N GLU A 82 4.48 -12.18 -16.22
CA GLU A 82 5.32 -11.19 -16.91
C GLU A 82 5.03 -9.78 -16.37
N ALA A 83 6.03 -8.90 -16.44
CA ALA A 83 5.96 -7.52 -15.97
C ALA A 83 5.10 -6.65 -16.90
#